data_AF-M0JV10-F1
#
_entry.id   AF-M0JV10-F1
#
_cell.length_a   1.000
_cell.length_b   1.000
_cell.length_c   1.000
_cell.angle_alpha   90.00
_cell.angle_beta   90.00
_cell.angle_gamma   90.00
#
_symmetry.space_group_name_H-M   'P 1'
#
loop_
_entity.id
_entity.type
_entity.pdbx_description
1 polymer ?
#
loop_
_entity_poly.entity_id
_entity_poly.type
_entity_poly.pdbx_seq_one_letter_code
_entity_poly.pdbx_strand_id
1 'polypeptide(L)'
;MIVVNGDRLIDAPTVEAVADMFSKTDGPTISVVEHQDVSQYGAVELHDGVISDLIEKPREDDYRLINGGVYAFSAEIFDLIEETPRQAGELALTDTLADYIEHAQIYGVEVGGLWVDATYPWDLLTVAQEVLTRGRLETNLQCDQVWTADSAQIHAEAVLQGPVAVGPDCEIGPQAVIGPDTVLGANVTVGANTVIQRSVLDADTRVNSGSTLLDTVTGQDVHISSGSIVPSGPADVQVGSTVFEDQQLGAVIADRVDIGSSVTIIPGSLIGPNATLTDGLTVRGNVSARTEVTH
;
A
#
# COMPACT_ATOMS: atom_id res chain seq x y z
N MET A 1 -6.64 3.59 26.10
CA MET A 1 -5.63 2.96 25.22
C MET A 1 -5.99 3.29 23.79
N ILE A 2 -5.02 3.62 22.94
CA ILE A 2 -5.24 3.82 21.50
C ILE A 2 -4.86 2.53 20.77
N VAL A 3 -5.71 2.10 19.84
CA VAL A 3 -5.51 0.94 18.97
C VAL A 3 -5.65 1.40 17.52
N VAL A 4 -4.80 0.87 16.65
CA VAL A 4 -4.69 1.30 15.25
C VAL A 4 -4.53 0.06 14.37
N ASN A 5 -5.28 -0.03 13.28
CA ASN A 5 -5.11 -1.09 12.28
C ASN A 5 -3.72 -0.98 11.62
N GLY A 6 -3.04 -2.11 11.45
CA GLY A 6 -1.63 -2.15 11.00
C GLY A 6 -1.42 -2.06 9.48
N ASP A 7 -2.48 -2.14 8.70
CA ASP A 7 -2.50 -2.20 7.23
C ASP A 7 -2.95 -0.89 6.57
N ARG A 8 -3.18 0.16 7.37
CA ARG A 8 -3.68 1.45 6.92
C ARG A 8 -2.70 2.58 7.17
N LEU A 9 -2.63 3.52 6.24
CA LEU A 9 -1.88 4.75 6.43
C LEU A 9 -2.74 5.76 7.19
N ILE A 10 -2.47 5.88 8.50
CA ILE A 10 -3.27 6.69 9.42
C ILE A 10 -2.51 7.95 9.79
N ASP A 11 -3.19 9.09 9.77
CA ASP A 11 -2.56 10.38 10.07
C ASP A 11 -2.75 10.84 11.51
N ALA A 12 -1.80 11.64 11.98
CA ALA A 12 -1.79 12.13 13.36
C ALA A 12 -3.10 12.85 13.76
N PRO A 13 -3.70 13.73 12.91
CA PRO A 13 -4.98 14.38 13.24
C PRO A 13 -6.11 13.38 13.51
N THR A 14 -6.16 12.25 12.80
CA THR A 14 -7.16 11.20 13.05
C THR A 14 -6.98 10.60 14.45
N VAL A 15 -5.75 10.26 14.82
CA VAL A 15 -5.44 9.69 16.14
C VAL A 15 -5.73 10.68 17.26
N GLU A 16 -5.36 11.96 17.07
CA GLU A 16 -5.62 13.04 18.02
C GLU A 16 -7.13 13.25 18.22
N ALA A 17 -7.93 13.27 17.15
CA ALA A 17 -9.37 13.48 17.23
C ALA A 17 -10.07 12.35 18.03
N VAL A 18 -9.66 11.09 17.81
CA VAL A 18 -10.17 9.94 18.56
C VAL A 18 -9.75 10.00 20.03
N ALA A 19 -8.49 10.34 20.32
CA ALA A 19 -7.99 10.47 21.68
C ALA A 19 -8.68 11.62 22.45
N ASP A 20 -8.88 12.75 21.79
CA ASP A 20 -9.55 13.92 22.36
C ASP A 20 -11.00 13.62 22.72
N MET A 21 -11.74 12.93 21.84
CA MET A 21 -13.12 12.52 22.11
C MET A 21 -13.17 11.55 23.29
N PHE A 22 -12.33 10.52 23.28
CA PHE A 22 -12.25 9.56 24.39
C PHE A 22 -11.96 10.25 25.73
N SER A 23 -11.06 11.24 25.76
CA SER A 23 -10.74 11.98 26.99
C SER A 23 -11.88 12.84 27.54
N LYS A 24 -12.86 13.20 26.69
CA LYS A 24 -14.01 14.03 27.07
C LYS A 24 -15.19 13.20 27.53
N THR A 25 -15.33 11.99 27.00
CA THR A 25 -16.49 11.13 27.25
C THR A 25 -16.21 9.95 28.17
N ASP A 26 -14.94 9.56 28.33
CA ASP A 26 -14.48 8.30 28.93
C ASP A 26 -15.09 7.04 28.28
N GLY A 27 -15.79 7.18 27.16
CA GLY A 27 -16.47 6.08 26.47
C GLY A 27 -15.69 5.59 25.24
N PRO A 28 -15.83 4.30 24.87
CA PRO A 28 -15.23 3.75 23.65
C PRO A 28 -15.43 4.67 22.45
N THR A 29 -14.38 4.94 21.70
CA THR A 29 -14.41 5.88 20.58
C THR A 29 -13.77 5.26 19.35
N ILE A 30 -14.36 5.47 18.19
CA ILE A 30 -13.91 4.92 16.90
C ILE A 30 -13.83 6.05 15.86
N SER A 31 -12.77 6.06 15.05
CA SER A 31 -12.73 6.90 13.84
C SER A 31 -13.69 6.36 12.79
N VAL A 32 -14.42 7.23 12.12
CA VAL A 32 -15.38 6.86 11.07
C VAL A 32 -15.02 7.62 9.79
N VAL A 33 -15.07 6.94 8.64
CA VAL A 33 -14.69 7.50 7.35
C VAL A 33 -15.83 7.31 6.36
N GLU A 34 -16.08 8.30 5.51
CA GLU A 34 -17.02 8.16 4.40
C GLU A 34 -16.36 7.38 3.25
N HIS A 35 -17.01 6.33 2.77
CA HIS A 35 -16.50 5.51 1.67
C HIS A 35 -17.62 5.10 0.69
N GLN A 36 -17.27 4.94 -0.59
CA GLN A 36 -18.26 4.59 -1.64
C GLN A 36 -18.55 3.09 -1.73
N ASP A 37 -17.58 2.24 -1.38
CA ASP A 37 -17.75 0.78 -1.32
C ASP A 37 -17.58 0.29 0.11
N VAL A 38 -18.69 0.01 0.79
CA VAL A 38 -18.71 -0.38 2.20
C VAL A 38 -18.69 -1.90 2.40
N SER A 39 -18.87 -2.67 1.33
CA SER A 39 -19.12 -4.11 1.37
C SER A 39 -17.96 -4.94 1.93
N GLN A 40 -16.73 -4.41 1.88
CA GLN A 40 -15.52 -5.07 2.32
C GLN A 40 -15.11 -4.72 3.77
N TYR A 41 -15.84 -3.82 4.43
CA TYR A 41 -15.42 -3.23 5.71
C TYR A 41 -16.50 -3.34 6.80
N GLY A 42 -16.11 -3.03 8.03
CA GLY A 42 -17.07 -2.75 9.10
C GLY A 42 -17.81 -1.45 8.81
N ALA A 43 -19.07 -1.55 8.42
CA ALA A 43 -19.94 -0.40 8.18
C ALA A 43 -20.54 0.11 9.48
N VAL A 44 -20.80 1.41 9.55
CA VAL A 44 -21.20 2.11 10.77
C VAL A 44 -22.36 3.03 10.48
N GLU A 45 -23.36 3.09 11.36
CA GLU A 45 -24.32 4.19 11.42
C GLU A 45 -23.98 5.15 12.53
N LEU A 46 -24.05 6.45 12.23
CA LEU A 46 -23.73 7.51 13.18
C LEU A 46 -24.92 8.44 13.38
N HIS A 47 -25.30 8.66 14.63
CA HIS A 47 -26.35 9.57 15.05
C HIS A 47 -25.86 10.49 16.16
N ASP A 48 -25.79 11.79 15.90
CA ASP A 48 -25.33 12.81 16.85
C ASP A 48 -23.96 12.49 17.49
N GLY A 49 -23.05 11.88 16.73
CA GLY A 49 -21.71 11.50 17.19
C GLY A 49 -21.65 10.20 17.99
N VAL A 50 -22.76 9.45 18.07
CA VAL A 50 -22.84 8.13 18.69
C VAL A 50 -23.11 7.09 17.62
N ILE A 51 -22.39 5.97 17.68
CA ILE A 51 -22.58 4.85 16.77
C ILE A 51 -23.86 4.11 17.18
N SER A 52 -24.81 4.00 16.26
CA SER A 52 -26.10 3.34 16.47
C SER A 52 -26.15 1.91 15.93
N ASP A 53 -25.32 1.61 14.93
CA ASP A 53 -25.19 0.28 14.35
C ASP A 53 -23.77 0.07 13.82
N LEU A 54 -23.29 -1.16 13.87
CA LEU A 54 -21.98 -1.56 13.36
C LEU A 54 -22.05 -2.99 12.83
N ILE A 55 -21.77 -3.16 11.54
CA ILE A 55 -21.89 -4.46 10.85
C ILE A 55 -20.62 -4.76 10.05
N GLU A 56 -20.03 -5.93 10.28
CA GLU A 56 -18.92 -6.43 9.49
C GLU A 56 -19.39 -6.87 8.10
N LYS A 57 -18.84 -6.26 7.03
CA LYS A 57 -19.06 -6.64 5.63
C LYS A 57 -20.55 -6.72 5.29
N PRO A 58 -21.27 -5.58 5.32
CA PRO A 58 -22.70 -5.57 5.08
C PRO A 58 -23.02 -6.10 3.68
N ARG A 59 -24.19 -6.74 3.56
CA ARG A 59 -24.70 -7.24 2.26
C ARG A 59 -25.46 -6.19 1.45
N GLU A 60 -25.75 -5.05 2.06
CA GLU A 60 -26.58 -3.97 1.51
C GLU A 60 -25.76 -2.67 1.50
N ASP A 61 -25.98 -1.85 0.46
CA ASP A 61 -25.24 -0.61 0.20
C ASP A 61 -25.83 0.61 0.94
N ASP A 62 -26.61 0.38 2.00
CA ASP A 62 -27.32 1.45 2.71
C ASP A 62 -26.39 2.28 3.63
N TYR A 63 -25.15 1.81 3.81
CA TYR A 63 -24.14 2.48 4.61
C TYR A 63 -23.25 3.37 3.75
N ARG A 64 -22.89 4.54 4.29
CA ARG A 64 -21.90 5.46 3.68
C ARG A 64 -20.65 5.63 4.54
N LEU A 65 -20.71 5.16 5.77
CA LEU A 65 -19.68 5.32 6.77
C LEU A 65 -19.11 3.94 7.11
N ILE A 66 -17.78 3.90 7.21
CA ILE A 66 -17.04 2.71 7.59
C ILE A 66 -16.15 3.00 8.79
N ASN A 67 -15.83 1.95 9.51
CA ASN A 67 -14.83 1.95 10.56
C ASN A 67 -13.45 2.36 9.98
N GLY A 68 -12.95 3.50 10.46
CA GLY A 68 -11.67 4.09 10.05
C GLY A 68 -10.43 3.38 10.61
N GLY A 69 -10.60 2.42 11.53
CA GLY A 69 -9.49 1.59 12.02
C GLY A 69 -8.62 2.24 13.09
N VAL A 70 -9.06 3.35 13.67
CA VAL A 70 -8.49 3.95 14.89
C VAL A 70 -9.51 3.91 16.01
N TYR A 71 -9.08 3.44 17.16
CA TYR A 71 -9.95 3.22 18.30
C TYR A 71 -9.32 3.73 19.58
N ALA A 72 -10.17 4.13 20.54
CA ALA A 72 -9.79 4.40 21.90
C ALA A 72 -10.70 3.63 22.87
N PHE A 73 -10.10 2.85 23.76
CA PHE A 73 -10.81 1.99 24.72
C PHE A 73 -10.24 2.11 26.13
N SER A 74 -11.08 1.85 27.14
CA SER A 74 -10.64 1.47 28.49
C SER A 74 -10.09 0.03 28.47
N ALA A 75 -9.52 -0.45 29.58
CA ALA A 75 -9.05 -1.84 29.68
C ALA A 75 -10.19 -2.87 29.71
N GLU A 76 -11.43 -2.43 29.97
CA GLU A 76 -12.63 -3.29 30.04
C GLU A 76 -12.94 -3.96 28.68
N ILE A 77 -12.41 -3.42 27.58
CA ILE A 77 -12.57 -4.02 26.25
C ILE A 77 -12.03 -5.44 26.18
N PHE A 78 -10.99 -5.78 26.96
CA PHE A 78 -10.43 -7.13 26.94
C PHE A 78 -11.40 -8.16 27.53
N ASP A 79 -12.13 -7.79 28.58
CA ASP A 79 -13.14 -8.67 29.18
C ASP A 79 -14.29 -8.89 28.19
N LEU A 80 -14.74 -7.84 27.49
CA LEU A 80 -15.76 -7.93 26.45
C LEU A 80 -15.33 -8.84 25.29
N ILE A 81 -14.09 -8.67 24.81
CA ILE A 81 -13.50 -9.50 23.76
C ILE A 81 -13.45 -10.98 24.18
N GLU A 82 -13.13 -11.28 25.44
CA GLU A 82 -13.12 -12.67 25.94
C GLU A 82 -14.52 -13.29 26.00
N GLU A 83 -15.56 -12.48 26.20
CA GLU A 83 -16.96 -12.91 26.24
C GLU A 83 -17.58 -13.08 24.83
N THR A 84 -17.07 -12.37 23.82
CA THR A 84 -17.57 -12.45 22.44
C THR A 84 -17.32 -13.84 21.82
N PRO A 85 -18.37 -14.53 21.33
CA PRO A 85 -18.21 -15.81 20.64
C PRO A 85 -17.39 -15.69 19.36
N ARG A 86 -16.54 -16.69 19.11
CA ARG A 86 -15.80 -16.77 17.84
C ARG A 86 -16.72 -17.13 16.68
N GLN A 87 -16.58 -16.42 15.56
CA GLN A 87 -17.21 -16.76 14.29
C GLN A 87 -16.16 -17.33 13.33
N ALA A 88 -16.41 -18.53 12.80
CA ALA A 88 -15.47 -19.24 11.91
C ALA A 88 -14.03 -19.39 12.46
N GLY A 89 -13.85 -19.34 13.78
CA GLY A 89 -12.54 -19.41 14.46
C GLY A 89 -11.88 -18.05 14.69
N GLU A 90 -12.39 -17.00 14.05
CA GLU A 90 -11.94 -15.62 14.22
C GLU A 90 -12.72 -14.93 15.34
N LEU A 91 -12.13 -13.87 15.88
CA LEU A 91 -12.74 -13.02 16.88
C LEU A 91 -12.60 -11.59 16.39
N ALA A 92 -13.64 -11.13 15.68
CA ALA A 92 -13.65 -9.82 15.09
C ALA A 92 -13.95 -8.78 16.18
N LEU A 93 -13.15 -7.71 16.24
CA LEU A 93 -13.42 -6.61 17.16
C LEU A 93 -14.79 -5.98 16.89
N THR A 94 -15.22 -5.96 15.63
CA THR A 94 -16.52 -5.44 15.20
C THR A 94 -17.69 -6.20 15.81
N ASP A 95 -17.59 -7.52 15.99
CA ASP A 95 -18.61 -8.32 16.69
C ASP A 95 -18.74 -7.89 18.17
N THR A 96 -17.61 -7.72 18.87
CA THR A 96 -17.60 -7.23 20.27
C THR A 96 -18.24 -5.85 20.38
N LEU A 97 -17.97 -4.96 19.42
CA LEU A 97 -18.49 -3.60 19.42
C LEU A 97 -20.00 -3.58 19.11
N ALA A 98 -20.46 -4.42 18.17
CA ALA A 98 -21.87 -4.58 17.86
C ALA A 98 -22.66 -5.03 19.10
N ASP A 99 -22.17 -6.04 19.82
CA ASP A 99 -22.77 -6.50 21.08
C ASP A 99 -22.77 -5.38 22.15
N TYR A 100 -21.70 -4.58 22.22
CA TYR A 100 -21.58 -3.50 23.20
C TYR A 100 -22.58 -2.35 22.96
N ILE A 101 -22.88 -2.02 21.70
CA ILE A 101 -23.83 -0.95 21.32
C ILE A 101 -25.24 -1.23 21.87
N GLU A 102 -25.62 -2.50 22.08
CA GLU A 102 -26.92 -2.86 22.65
C GLU A 102 -27.07 -2.42 24.13
N HIS A 103 -25.97 -2.16 24.83
CA HIS A 103 -25.94 -1.95 26.27
C HIS A 103 -25.26 -0.63 26.69
N ALA A 104 -24.44 -0.05 25.84
CA ALA A 104 -23.67 1.15 26.11
C ALA A 104 -23.38 1.95 24.83
N GLN A 105 -22.87 3.17 25.01
CA GLN A 105 -22.60 4.07 23.89
C GLN A 105 -21.16 3.91 23.40
N ILE A 106 -21.01 3.90 22.07
CA ILE A 106 -19.72 4.09 21.41
C ILE A 106 -19.78 5.42 20.66
N TYR A 107 -18.74 6.24 20.82
CA TYR A 107 -18.64 7.52 20.13
C TYR A 107 -17.95 7.35 18.78
N GLY A 108 -18.49 7.97 17.75
CA GLY A 108 -17.89 8.03 16.43
C GLY A 108 -17.29 9.41 16.16
N VAL A 109 -16.08 9.43 15.62
CA VAL A 109 -15.40 10.65 15.17
C VAL A 109 -15.21 10.57 13.67
N GLU A 110 -15.97 11.37 12.92
CA GLU A 110 -15.78 11.47 11.47
C GLU A 110 -14.44 12.10 11.14
N VAL A 111 -13.64 11.43 10.30
CA VAL A 111 -12.33 11.91 9.86
C VAL A 111 -12.24 11.89 8.34
N GLY A 112 -11.73 12.99 7.76
CA GLY A 112 -11.49 13.14 6.32
C GLY A 112 -10.06 12.78 5.89
N GLY A 113 -9.37 11.96 6.69
CA GLY A 113 -7.95 11.65 6.54
C GLY A 113 -7.60 10.84 5.28
N LEU A 114 -6.31 10.61 5.06
CA LEU A 114 -5.83 9.72 4.00
C LEU A 114 -6.41 8.31 4.22
N TRP A 115 -7.17 7.81 3.26
CA TRP A 115 -7.69 6.46 3.30
C TRP A 115 -7.26 5.75 2.01
N VAL A 116 -6.20 4.95 2.13
CA VAL A 116 -5.74 4.04 1.08
C VAL A 116 -5.40 2.74 1.79
N ASP A 117 -6.10 1.68 1.44
CA ASP A 117 -5.76 0.35 1.91
C ASP A 117 -4.52 -0.16 1.16
N ALA A 118 -3.58 -0.74 1.89
CA ALA A 118 -2.45 -1.46 1.32
C ALA A 118 -2.69 -2.97 1.45
N THR A 119 -3.79 -3.46 0.86
CA THR A 119 -4.21 -4.86 1.00
C THR A 119 -3.40 -5.78 0.09
N TYR A 120 -3.22 -5.35 -1.15
CA TYR A 120 -2.46 -6.05 -2.17
C TYR A 120 -1.20 -5.28 -2.54
N PRO A 121 -0.14 -5.96 -3.02
CA PRO A 121 1.12 -5.28 -3.32
C PRO A 121 0.98 -4.12 -4.33
N TRP A 122 0.07 -4.22 -5.29
CA TRP A 122 -0.15 -3.14 -6.28
C TRP A 122 -0.80 -1.89 -5.68
N ASP A 123 -1.47 -2.00 -4.52
CA ASP A 123 -2.04 -0.84 -3.82
C ASP A 123 -0.94 0.14 -3.39
N LEU A 124 0.31 -0.34 -3.23
CA LEU A 124 1.47 0.51 -2.93
C LEU A 124 1.71 1.59 -3.99
N LEU A 125 1.28 1.39 -5.24
CA LEU A 125 1.35 2.41 -6.29
C LEU A 125 0.46 3.62 -5.93
N THR A 126 -0.76 3.35 -5.49
CA THR A 126 -1.72 4.38 -5.06
C THR A 126 -1.27 5.03 -3.74
N VAL A 127 -0.80 4.22 -2.78
CA VAL A 127 -0.26 4.72 -1.51
C VAL A 127 0.90 5.69 -1.78
N ALA A 128 1.86 5.29 -2.63
CA ALA A 128 3.00 6.11 -2.98
C ALA A 128 2.56 7.43 -3.62
N GLN A 129 1.64 7.40 -4.59
CA GLN A 129 1.10 8.60 -5.22
C GLN A 129 0.46 9.55 -4.20
N GLU A 130 -0.34 9.05 -3.28
CA GLU A 130 -1.00 9.88 -2.25
C GLU A 130 0.01 10.48 -1.26
N VAL A 131 0.98 9.68 -0.79
CA VAL A 131 2.05 10.15 0.12
C VAL A 131 2.87 11.26 -0.54
N LEU A 132 3.27 11.03 -1.79
CA LEU A 132 4.03 11.99 -2.59
C LEU A 132 3.23 13.27 -2.85
N THR A 133 1.97 13.16 -3.26
CA THR A 133 1.11 14.32 -3.56
C THR A 133 0.93 15.21 -2.33
N ARG A 134 0.83 14.61 -1.15
CA ARG A 134 0.68 15.34 0.13
C ARG A 134 2.02 15.83 0.70
N GLY A 135 3.15 15.41 0.13
CA GLY A 135 4.50 15.80 0.56
C GLY A 135 4.87 15.36 1.97
N ARG A 136 4.31 14.23 2.45
CA ARG A 136 4.55 13.70 3.80
C ARG A 136 5.77 12.78 3.82
N LEU A 137 6.96 13.33 3.56
CA LEU A 137 8.20 12.56 3.44
C LEU A 137 9.26 13.10 4.41
N GLU A 138 10.07 12.20 4.95
CA GLU A 138 11.19 12.56 5.84
C GLU A 138 12.40 13.12 5.07
N THR A 139 12.46 12.90 3.76
CA THR A 139 13.55 13.35 2.89
C THR A 139 13.43 14.83 2.52
N ASN A 140 14.58 15.44 2.22
CA ASN A 140 14.64 16.85 1.88
C ASN A 140 13.99 17.10 0.51
N LEU A 141 13.01 18.02 0.47
CA LEU A 141 12.45 18.53 -0.77
C LEU A 141 13.50 19.39 -1.49
N GLN A 142 13.86 19.01 -2.72
CA GLN A 142 14.81 19.74 -3.56
C GLN A 142 14.10 20.80 -4.41
N CYS A 143 13.21 20.38 -5.31
CA CYS A 143 12.43 21.23 -6.21
C CYS A 143 11.22 20.46 -6.75
N ASP A 144 10.17 21.13 -7.24
CA ASP A 144 9.08 20.55 -8.06
C ASP A 144 8.61 19.13 -7.67
N GLN A 145 8.32 18.91 -6.38
CA GLN A 145 7.91 17.59 -5.83
C GLN A 145 8.96 16.47 -6.01
N VAL A 146 10.24 16.82 -5.95
CA VAL A 146 11.38 15.89 -5.95
C VAL A 146 11.97 15.89 -4.54
N TRP A 147 11.84 14.76 -3.84
CA TRP A 147 12.42 14.55 -2.53
C TRP A 147 13.60 13.61 -2.63
N THR A 148 14.76 13.99 -2.11
CA THR A 148 15.97 13.17 -2.17
C THR A 148 16.67 13.15 -0.82
N ALA A 149 17.11 11.97 -0.39
CA ALA A 149 18.04 11.87 0.72
C ALA A 149 19.40 12.49 0.37
N ASP A 150 20.09 13.07 1.35
CA ASP A 150 21.37 13.76 1.14
C ASP A 150 22.49 12.81 0.67
N SER A 151 22.39 11.50 0.97
CA SER A 151 23.37 10.50 0.55
C SER A 151 23.10 9.92 -0.85
N ALA A 152 21.99 10.26 -1.49
CA ALA A 152 21.67 9.80 -2.84
C ALA A 152 22.65 10.40 -3.87
N GLN A 153 23.18 9.55 -4.74
CA GLN A 153 24.09 9.94 -5.82
C GLN A 153 23.36 9.92 -7.15
N ILE A 154 23.02 11.12 -7.64
CA ILE A 154 22.22 11.29 -8.86
C ILE A 154 23.10 11.90 -9.93
N HIS A 155 23.28 11.19 -11.04
CA HIS A 155 24.10 11.67 -12.13
C HIS A 155 23.52 12.97 -12.73
N ALA A 156 24.37 13.91 -13.15
CA ALA A 156 23.95 15.23 -13.64
C ALA A 156 23.09 15.21 -14.92
N GLU A 157 23.04 14.07 -15.61
CA GLU A 157 22.23 13.86 -16.82
C GLU A 157 20.96 13.05 -16.55
N ALA A 158 20.73 12.61 -15.30
CA ALA A 158 19.48 11.96 -14.93
C ALA A 158 18.36 13.01 -14.83
N VAL A 159 17.14 12.60 -15.18
CA VAL A 159 15.95 13.43 -15.09
C VAL A 159 15.03 12.84 -14.04
N LEU A 160 14.73 13.64 -13.03
CA LEU A 160 13.71 13.34 -12.03
C LEU A 160 12.49 14.18 -12.35
N GLN A 161 11.39 13.53 -12.68
CA GLN A 161 10.11 14.18 -12.90
C GLN A 161 9.24 13.99 -11.67
N GLY A 162 9.02 15.08 -10.91
CA GLY A 162 8.14 15.04 -9.75
C GLY A 162 6.68 14.69 -10.12
N PRO A 163 5.91 14.11 -9.17
CA PRO A 163 6.35 13.75 -7.84
C PRO A 163 7.26 12.51 -7.79
N VAL A 164 8.35 12.56 -7.04
CA VAL A 164 9.30 11.43 -6.90
C VAL A 164 10.06 11.49 -5.57
N ALA A 165 10.23 10.35 -4.92
CA ALA A 165 11.07 10.22 -3.73
C ALA A 165 12.24 9.28 -4.00
N VAL A 166 13.44 9.74 -3.64
CA VAL A 166 14.69 8.98 -3.73
C VAL A 166 15.24 8.78 -2.32
N GLY A 167 15.28 7.52 -1.87
CA GLY A 167 15.78 7.11 -0.58
C GLY A 167 17.29 7.29 -0.39
N PRO A 168 17.80 7.01 0.82
CA PRO A 168 19.22 7.10 1.13
C PRO A 168 20.03 6.11 0.32
N ASP A 169 21.26 6.51 -0.03
CA ASP A 169 22.28 5.69 -0.68
C ASP A 169 21.87 5.15 -2.06
N CYS A 170 20.82 5.71 -2.67
CA CYS A 170 20.47 5.41 -4.05
C CYS A 170 21.54 5.91 -5.03
N GLU A 171 21.75 5.15 -6.10
CA GLU A 171 22.63 5.51 -7.21
C GLU A 171 21.82 5.58 -8.52
N ILE A 172 21.75 6.74 -9.15
CA ILE A 172 21.00 6.95 -10.40
C ILE A 172 21.97 7.33 -11.52
N GLY A 173 22.04 6.48 -12.54
CA GLY A 173 22.95 6.62 -13.69
C GLY A 173 22.55 7.71 -14.69
N PRO A 174 23.45 8.02 -15.66
CA PRO A 174 23.21 9.05 -16.67
C PRO A 174 21.98 8.73 -17.53
N GLN A 175 21.24 9.77 -17.91
CA GLN A 175 20.10 9.68 -18.84
C GLN A 175 18.97 8.76 -18.35
N ALA A 176 18.97 8.37 -17.07
CA ALA A 176 17.82 7.72 -16.46
C ALA A 176 16.68 8.74 -16.29
N VAL A 177 15.44 8.29 -16.46
CA VAL A 177 14.23 9.11 -16.27
C VAL A 177 13.38 8.45 -15.21
N ILE A 178 13.21 9.12 -14.07
CA ILE A 178 12.48 8.60 -12.92
C ILE A 178 11.29 9.51 -12.61
N GLY A 179 10.12 8.90 -12.45
CA GLY A 179 8.87 9.59 -12.18
C GLY A 179 8.05 9.92 -13.44
N PRO A 180 6.84 10.47 -13.27
CA PRO A 180 6.21 10.83 -11.99
C PRO A 180 5.77 9.61 -11.17
N ASP A 181 5.31 9.89 -9.95
CA ASP A 181 4.70 8.95 -9.00
C ASP A 181 5.61 7.78 -8.60
N THR A 182 6.91 8.02 -8.51
CA THR A 182 7.90 6.97 -8.28
C THR A 182 8.59 7.11 -6.93
N VAL A 183 8.76 5.99 -6.23
CA VAL A 183 9.49 5.91 -4.96
C VAL A 183 10.60 4.88 -5.09
N LEU A 184 11.83 5.32 -4.81
CA LEU A 184 12.99 4.44 -4.70
C LEU A 184 13.36 4.30 -3.21
N GLY A 185 13.32 3.08 -2.70
CA GLY A 185 13.73 2.71 -1.35
C GLY A 185 15.23 2.89 -1.13
N ALA A 186 15.71 2.52 0.06
CA ALA A 186 17.13 2.68 0.40
C ALA A 186 18.02 1.82 -0.50
N ASN A 187 19.20 2.33 -0.88
CA ASN A 187 20.22 1.60 -1.62
C ASN A 187 19.74 1.03 -2.98
N VAL A 188 18.76 1.69 -3.61
CA VAL A 188 18.32 1.32 -4.96
C VAL A 188 19.31 1.82 -6.00
N THR A 189 19.71 0.95 -6.93
CA THR A 189 20.58 1.30 -8.05
C THR A 189 19.79 1.33 -9.35
N VAL A 190 19.86 2.43 -10.08
CA VAL A 190 19.24 2.59 -11.41
C VAL A 190 20.32 2.88 -12.45
N GLY A 191 20.44 1.99 -13.43
CA GLY A 191 21.39 2.08 -14.52
C GLY A 191 21.10 3.20 -15.52
N ALA A 192 22.02 3.39 -16.45
CA ALA A 192 21.92 4.43 -17.47
C ALA A 192 20.77 4.16 -18.45
N ASN A 193 20.12 5.21 -18.95
CA ASN A 193 19.04 5.12 -19.94
C ASN A 193 17.83 4.28 -19.47
N THR A 194 17.64 4.12 -18.17
CA THR A 194 16.51 3.40 -17.60
C THR A 194 15.34 4.35 -17.36
N VAL A 195 14.12 3.89 -17.64
CA VAL A 195 12.88 4.66 -17.41
C VAL A 195 12.05 3.97 -16.33
N ILE A 196 11.70 4.70 -15.28
CA ILE A 196 10.87 4.18 -14.19
C ILE A 196 9.75 5.19 -13.92
N GLN A 197 8.50 4.75 -14.01
CA GLN A 197 7.33 5.62 -13.80
C GLN A 197 6.26 4.90 -12.99
N ARG A 198 5.55 5.66 -12.13
CA ARG A 198 4.49 5.18 -11.25
C ARG A 198 4.83 3.84 -10.62
N SER A 199 5.97 3.77 -9.94
CA SER A 199 6.55 2.52 -9.46
C SER A 199 7.12 2.68 -8.05
N VAL A 200 7.09 1.59 -7.28
CA VAL A 200 7.69 1.51 -5.95
C VAL A 200 8.77 0.45 -5.98
N LEU A 201 10.02 0.87 -5.84
CA LEU A 201 11.16 -0.05 -5.78
C LEU A 201 11.63 -0.14 -4.33
N ASP A 202 11.44 -1.28 -3.68
CA ASP A 202 11.89 -1.46 -2.29
C ASP A 202 13.42 -1.63 -2.21
N ALA A 203 13.94 -1.61 -0.98
CA ALA A 203 15.35 -1.53 -0.66
C ALA A 203 16.21 -2.57 -1.39
N ASP A 204 17.44 -2.15 -1.71
CA ASP A 204 18.46 -2.98 -2.37
C ASP A 204 18.10 -3.44 -3.80
N THR A 205 17.00 -2.96 -4.38
CA THR A 205 16.64 -3.25 -5.77
C THR A 205 17.66 -2.63 -6.74
N ARG A 206 18.12 -3.43 -7.71
CA ARG A 206 19.03 -2.98 -8.78
C ARG A 206 18.40 -3.17 -10.14
N VAL A 207 18.24 -2.07 -10.87
CA VAL A 207 17.75 -2.06 -12.25
C VAL A 207 18.89 -1.64 -13.15
N ASN A 208 19.43 -2.58 -13.92
CA ASN A 208 20.52 -2.29 -14.86
C ASN A 208 20.04 -1.45 -16.06
N SER A 209 21.01 -1.00 -16.85
CA SER A 209 20.83 -0.01 -17.90
C SER A 209 19.83 -0.41 -18.99
N GLY A 210 19.12 0.59 -19.53
CA GLY A 210 18.25 0.43 -20.69
C GLY A 210 16.94 -0.31 -20.42
N SER A 211 16.56 -0.44 -19.15
CA SER A 211 15.30 -1.10 -18.76
C SER A 211 14.15 -0.08 -18.67
N THR A 212 12.92 -0.55 -18.78
CA THR A 212 11.71 0.26 -18.63
C THR A 212 10.76 -0.40 -17.65
N LEU A 213 10.45 0.25 -16.53
CA LEU A 213 9.54 -0.23 -15.50
C LEU A 213 8.39 0.76 -15.32
N LEU A 214 7.19 0.35 -15.72
CA LEU A 214 5.98 1.15 -15.57
C LEU A 214 5.01 0.39 -14.65
N ASP A 215 4.37 1.07 -13.71
CA ASP A 215 3.39 0.46 -12.78
C ASP A 215 3.95 -0.78 -12.08
N THR A 216 5.17 -0.67 -11.58
CA THR A 216 5.92 -1.81 -11.05
C THR A 216 6.12 -1.66 -9.55
N VAL A 217 5.84 -2.73 -8.82
CA VAL A 217 6.15 -2.85 -7.40
C VAL A 217 7.22 -3.91 -7.23
N THR A 218 8.35 -3.56 -6.62
CA THR A 218 9.37 -4.55 -6.24
C THR A 218 9.39 -4.74 -4.74
N GLY A 219 9.63 -5.99 -4.31
CA GLY A 219 10.12 -6.30 -2.97
C GLY A 219 11.61 -6.00 -2.85
N GLN A 220 12.24 -6.56 -1.83
CA GLN A 220 13.63 -6.25 -1.49
C GLN A 220 14.63 -7.09 -2.28
N ASP A 221 15.83 -6.53 -2.52
CA ASP A 221 16.97 -7.25 -3.14
C ASP A 221 16.60 -7.85 -4.52
N VAL A 222 15.82 -7.13 -5.31
CA VAL A 222 15.45 -7.55 -6.68
C VAL A 222 16.53 -7.10 -7.66
N HIS A 223 16.97 -8.01 -8.54
CA HIS A 223 17.94 -7.71 -9.58
C HIS A 223 17.31 -7.81 -10.96
N ILE A 224 17.31 -6.71 -11.70
CA ILE A 224 16.82 -6.64 -13.07
C ILE A 224 18.01 -6.35 -13.98
N SER A 225 18.37 -7.33 -14.82
CA SER A 225 19.43 -7.17 -15.82
C SER A 225 19.02 -6.21 -16.94
N SER A 226 19.98 -5.88 -17.79
CA SER A 226 19.83 -4.82 -18.79
C SER A 226 18.73 -5.11 -19.81
N GLY A 227 18.04 -4.05 -20.24
CA GLY A 227 17.11 -4.10 -21.37
C GLY A 227 15.77 -4.78 -21.08
N SER A 228 15.44 -5.02 -19.81
CA SER A 228 14.17 -5.65 -19.44
C SER A 228 13.03 -4.64 -19.41
N ILE A 229 11.83 -5.09 -19.79
CA ILE A 229 10.67 -4.24 -20.02
C ILE A 229 9.48 -4.76 -19.22
N VAL A 230 8.90 -3.89 -18.40
CA VAL A 230 7.63 -4.06 -17.72
C VAL A 230 6.73 -2.92 -18.20
N PRO A 231 5.89 -3.14 -19.21
CA PRO A 231 4.96 -2.13 -19.68
C PRO A 231 3.78 -2.03 -18.71
N SER A 232 3.15 -0.87 -18.72
CA SER A 232 1.89 -0.59 -18.04
C SER A 232 0.71 -1.04 -18.90
N GLY A 233 -0.36 -1.53 -18.29
CA GLY A 233 -1.61 -1.83 -18.99
C GLY A 233 -2.71 -2.33 -18.05
N PRO A 234 -3.98 -2.31 -18.51
CA PRO A 234 -5.04 -3.03 -17.82
C PRO A 234 -4.79 -4.53 -17.90
N ALA A 235 -4.92 -5.23 -16.78
CA ALA A 235 -4.70 -6.66 -16.70
C ALA A 235 -5.56 -7.31 -15.61
N ASP A 236 -5.93 -8.57 -15.85
CA ASP A 236 -6.55 -9.41 -14.82
C ASP A 236 -5.44 -10.00 -13.95
N VAL A 237 -5.53 -9.76 -12.64
CA VAL A 237 -4.55 -10.22 -11.66
C VAL A 237 -5.17 -11.32 -10.80
N GLN A 238 -4.56 -12.49 -10.78
CA GLN A 238 -5.05 -13.61 -9.99
C GLN A 238 -4.30 -13.72 -8.67
N VAL A 239 -5.02 -13.65 -7.55
CA VAL A 239 -4.50 -13.95 -6.20
C VAL A 239 -5.30 -15.09 -5.60
N GLY A 240 -4.64 -16.23 -5.43
CA GLY A 240 -5.31 -17.46 -5.00
C GLY A 240 -6.42 -17.87 -5.99
N SER A 241 -7.65 -17.95 -5.49
CA SER A 241 -8.85 -18.23 -6.29
C SER A 241 -9.56 -16.99 -6.82
N THR A 242 -9.15 -15.79 -6.40
CA THR A 242 -9.80 -14.54 -6.75
C THR A 242 -9.10 -13.91 -7.95
N VAL A 243 -9.90 -13.36 -8.87
CA VAL A 243 -9.42 -12.61 -10.03
C VAL A 243 -9.85 -11.16 -9.86
N PHE A 244 -8.88 -10.25 -9.92
CA PHE A 244 -9.10 -8.81 -9.92
C PHE A 244 -9.00 -8.34 -11.37
N GLU A 245 -10.15 -7.95 -11.92
CA GLU A 245 -10.26 -7.52 -13.32
C GLU A 245 -9.77 -6.07 -13.49
N ASP A 246 -9.33 -5.73 -14.70
CA ASP A 246 -9.01 -4.36 -15.14
C ASP A 246 -8.03 -3.59 -14.24
N GLN A 247 -7.10 -4.29 -13.59
CA GLN A 247 -6.07 -3.63 -12.77
C GLN A 247 -5.04 -2.95 -13.66
N GLN A 248 -4.81 -1.66 -13.41
CA GLN A 248 -3.76 -0.91 -14.08
C GLN A 248 -2.40 -1.23 -13.43
N LEU A 249 -1.74 -2.29 -13.91
CA LEU A 249 -0.55 -2.85 -13.27
C LEU A 249 0.43 -3.39 -14.32
N GLY A 250 1.71 -3.05 -14.16
CA GLY A 250 2.79 -3.65 -14.92
C GLY A 250 3.17 -5.00 -14.33
N ALA A 251 3.82 -5.00 -13.17
CA ALA A 251 4.12 -6.23 -12.46
C ALA A 251 4.32 -6.01 -10.95
N VAL A 252 4.11 -7.08 -10.19
CA VAL A 252 4.64 -7.21 -8.83
C VAL A 252 5.80 -8.19 -8.88
N ILE A 253 6.97 -7.75 -8.46
CA ILE A 253 8.20 -8.55 -8.43
C ILE A 253 8.60 -8.71 -6.97
N ALA A 254 8.35 -9.87 -6.37
CA ALA A 254 8.62 -10.11 -4.95
C ALA A 254 10.12 -10.18 -4.64
N ASP A 255 10.45 -10.31 -3.36
CA ASP A 255 11.84 -10.27 -2.88
C ASP A 255 12.79 -11.25 -3.58
N ARG A 256 14.05 -10.82 -3.73
CA ARG A 256 15.18 -11.65 -4.15
C ARG A 256 14.96 -12.31 -5.51
N VAL A 257 14.21 -11.65 -6.39
CA VAL A 257 14.00 -12.12 -7.76
C VAL A 257 15.17 -11.67 -8.62
N ASP A 258 15.72 -12.61 -9.39
CA ASP A 258 16.73 -12.34 -10.41
C ASP A 258 16.09 -12.41 -11.81
N ILE A 259 16.11 -11.29 -12.52
CA ILE A 259 15.58 -11.16 -13.88
C ILE A 259 16.76 -11.00 -14.85
N GLY A 260 16.83 -11.93 -15.80
CA GLY A 260 17.79 -11.93 -16.89
C GLY A 260 17.63 -10.73 -17.83
N SER A 261 18.55 -10.65 -18.79
CA SER A 261 18.61 -9.54 -19.74
C SER A 261 17.49 -9.65 -20.77
N SER A 262 16.96 -8.52 -21.22
CA SER A 262 15.94 -8.46 -22.27
C SER A 262 14.67 -9.28 -21.97
N VAL A 263 14.29 -9.39 -20.70
CA VAL A 263 13.04 -10.05 -20.30
C VAL A 263 11.88 -9.06 -20.45
N THR A 264 10.79 -9.51 -21.06
CA THR A 264 9.52 -8.78 -21.09
C THR A 264 8.54 -9.40 -20.10
N ILE A 265 8.07 -8.63 -19.13
CA ILE A 265 7.03 -9.06 -18.20
C ILE A 265 5.72 -8.42 -18.65
N ILE A 266 4.69 -9.23 -18.90
CA ILE A 266 3.40 -8.77 -19.39
C ILE A 266 2.59 -8.14 -18.23
N PRO A 267 1.78 -7.09 -18.48
CA PRO A 267 0.93 -6.46 -17.47
C PRO A 267 0.16 -7.46 -16.60
N GLY A 268 0.06 -7.15 -15.30
CA GLY A 268 -0.63 -7.97 -14.30
C GLY A 268 0.15 -9.19 -13.80
N SER A 269 1.41 -9.37 -14.21
CA SER A 269 2.22 -10.49 -13.77
C SER A 269 2.69 -10.37 -12.32
N LEU A 270 2.62 -11.49 -11.59
CA LEU A 270 3.14 -11.62 -10.22
C LEU A 270 4.33 -12.58 -10.21
N ILE A 271 5.52 -12.07 -9.89
CA ILE A 271 6.74 -12.88 -9.82
C ILE A 271 7.05 -13.19 -8.36
N GLY A 272 6.95 -14.46 -7.99
CA GLY A 272 7.12 -14.93 -6.62
C GLY A 272 8.56 -14.82 -6.12
N PRO A 273 8.76 -14.80 -4.79
CA PRO A 273 10.05 -14.49 -4.20
C PRO A 273 11.10 -15.56 -4.49
N ASN A 274 12.35 -15.14 -4.67
CA ASN A 274 13.49 -16.00 -5.05
C ASN A 274 13.32 -16.70 -6.41
N ALA A 275 12.43 -16.21 -7.29
CA ALA A 275 12.34 -16.72 -8.64
C ALA A 275 13.49 -16.20 -9.51
N THR A 276 13.82 -16.95 -10.55
CA THR A 276 14.81 -16.57 -11.55
C THR A 276 14.20 -16.65 -12.93
N LEU A 277 14.29 -15.57 -13.70
CA LEU A 277 13.84 -15.52 -15.10
C LEU A 277 15.07 -15.44 -15.99
N THR A 278 15.28 -16.40 -16.89
CA THR A 278 16.43 -16.35 -17.81
C THR A 278 16.29 -15.25 -18.87
N ASP A 279 17.39 -14.95 -19.55
CA ASP A 279 17.45 -13.93 -20.59
C ASP A 279 16.42 -14.14 -21.72
N GLY A 280 15.85 -13.05 -22.23
CA GLY A 280 15.03 -13.02 -23.43
C GLY A 280 13.61 -13.56 -23.30
N LEU A 281 13.16 -13.87 -22.08
CA LEU A 281 11.83 -14.42 -21.85
C LEU A 281 10.71 -13.38 -22.04
N THR A 282 9.52 -13.88 -22.39
CA THR A 282 8.26 -13.15 -22.22
C THR A 282 7.43 -13.85 -21.17
N VAL A 283 7.23 -13.22 -20.02
CA VAL A 283 6.57 -13.82 -18.84
C VAL A 283 5.17 -13.23 -18.67
N ARG A 284 4.17 -14.09 -18.43
CA ARG A 284 2.78 -13.71 -18.20
C ARG A 284 2.21 -14.49 -17.02
N GLY A 285 1.39 -13.82 -16.21
CA GLY A 285 0.71 -14.40 -15.06
C GLY A 285 1.65 -14.62 -13.89
N ASN A 286 1.34 -15.64 -13.09
CA ASN A 286 1.99 -15.89 -11.81
C ASN A 286 3.17 -16.86 -11.95
N VAL A 287 4.34 -16.42 -11.50
CA VAL A 287 5.51 -17.27 -11.31
C VAL A 287 5.61 -17.62 -9.83
N SER A 288 5.64 -18.91 -9.51
CA SER A 288 5.74 -19.37 -8.12
C SER A 288 7.09 -19.02 -7.49
N ALA A 289 7.12 -18.90 -6.16
CA ALA A 289 8.35 -18.71 -5.41
C ALA A 289 9.40 -19.77 -5.75
N ARG A 290 10.69 -19.38 -5.76
CA ARG A 290 11.83 -20.28 -6.03
C ARG A 290 11.75 -21.05 -7.35
N THR A 291 11.06 -20.48 -8.33
CA THR A 291 10.94 -21.08 -9.67
C THR A 291 11.97 -20.48 -10.60
N GLU A 292 12.68 -21.35 -11.32
CA GLU A 292 13.52 -20.95 -12.44
C GLU A 292 12.71 -21.12 -13.73
N VAL A 293 12.43 -20.00 -14.41
CA VAL A 293 11.77 -19.98 -15.72
C VAL A 293 12.85 -19.87 -16.78
N THR A 294 12.88 -20.84 -17.70
CA THR A 294 13.92 -20.94 -18.74
C THR A 294 13.37 -20.86 -20.16
N HIS A 295 12.04 -20.94 -20.33
CA HIS A 295 11.33 -20.91 -21.61
C HIS A 295 9.85 -20.57 -21.41
#